data_AF-A0A2P5HSS5-F1
#
_entry.id   AF-A0A2P5HSS5-F1
#
_cell.length_a   1.000
_cell.length_b   1.000
_cell.length_c   1.000
_cell.angle_alpha   90.00
_cell.angle_beta   90.00
_cell.angle_gamma   90.00
#
_symmetry.space_group_name_H-M   'P 1'
#
loop_
_entity.id
_entity.type
_entity.pdbx_description
1 polymer ?
#
loop_
_entity_poly.entity_id
_entity_poly.type
_entity_poly.pdbx_seq_one_letter_code
_entity_poly.pdbx_strand_id
1 'polypeptide(L)'
;MPPRRRRSGDVLPGDPVPQGRRYRYRPGTRALREIRQYQRTTDLLLLKLPFARLVREVAISFRPIGEEFRWQSQAIQALQEAAEAFLVHLFEDVNLCAIHAKRVTIMQKDIQLARRIRGAWGGAAV
;
A
#
# COMPACT_ATOMS: atom_id res chain seq x y z
N MET A 1 9.87 -20.05 39.76
CA MET A 1 11.02 -20.03 38.82
C MET A 1 10.54 -20.48 37.44
N PRO A 2 10.84 -19.76 36.34
CA PRO A 2 10.55 -20.26 34.99
C PRO A 2 11.55 -21.37 34.59
N PRO A 3 11.14 -22.37 33.80
CA PRO A 3 12.02 -23.46 33.39
C PRO A 3 13.11 -22.97 32.40
N ARG A 4 14.33 -23.50 32.55
CA ARG A 4 15.49 -23.20 31.71
C ARG A 4 15.25 -23.65 30.26
N ARG A 5 15.49 -22.76 29.30
CA ARG A 5 15.44 -23.06 27.85
C ARG A 5 16.57 -24.07 27.52
N ARG A 6 16.22 -25.27 27.02
CA ARG A 6 17.18 -26.28 26.53
C ARG A 6 18.09 -25.67 25.47
N ARG A 7 19.41 -25.84 25.61
CA ARG A 7 20.41 -25.40 24.63
C ARG A 7 20.64 -26.51 23.62
N SER A 8 21.13 -26.16 22.42
CA SER A 8 21.38 -27.14 21.34
C SER A 8 22.36 -28.27 21.71
N GLY A 9 23.15 -28.11 22.78
CA GLY A 9 24.02 -29.15 23.31
C GLY A 9 23.34 -30.16 24.24
N ASP A 10 22.06 -29.98 24.58
CA ASP A 10 21.29 -30.87 25.46
C ASP A 10 20.49 -31.94 24.67
N VAL A 11 20.78 -32.12 23.38
CA VAL A 11 20.05 -33.02 22.46
C VAL A 11 20.78 -34.35 22.36
N LEU A 12 20.16 -35.43 22.82
CA LEU A 12 20.73 -36.77 22.76
C LEU A 12 20.42 -37.46 21.42
N PRO A 13 21.23 -38.44 20.97
CA PRO A 13 20.88 -39.26 19.82
C PRO A 13 19.54 -39.97 20.04
N GLY A 14 18.54 -39.67 19.20
CA GLY A 14 17.17 -40.18 19.31
C GLY A 14 16.13 -39.15 19.76
N ASP A 15 16.55 -37.99 20.26
CA ASP A 15 15.64 -36.87 20.53
C ASP A 15 15.12 -36.26 19.22
N PRO A 16 13.84 -35.80 19.16
CA PRO A 16 13.37 -35.01 18.03
C PRO A 16 14.20 -33.73 17.91
N VAL A 17 14.72 -33.45 16.71
CA VAL A 17 15.49 -32.23 16.43
C VAL A 17 14.68 -31.02 16.90
N PRO A 18 15.25 -30.14 17.75
CA PRO A 18 14.53 -28.95 18.19
C PRO A 18 14.14 -28.11 16.98
N GLN A 19 12.87 -28.15 16.58
CA GLN A 19 12.35 -27.23 15.57
C GLN A 19 12.35 -25.85 16.20
N GLY A 20 13.39 -25.07 15.92
CA GLY A 20 13.50 -23.70 16.38
C GLY A 20 12.23 -22.94 16.02
N ARG A 21 11.62 -22.28 17.01
CA ARG A 21 10.44 -21.44 16.77
C ARG A 21 10.83 -20.40 15.72
N ARG A 22 10.10 -20.36 14.59
CA ARG A 22 10.30 -19.35 13.54
C ARG A 22 10.26 -17.97 14.19
N TYR A 23 11.29 -17.17 13.95
CA TYR A 23 11.35 -15.81 14.48
C TYR A 23 10.19 -14.98 13.93
N ARG A 24 9.42 -14.34 14.82
CA ARG A 24 8.33 -13.44 14.47
C ARG A 24 8.69 -12.02 14.86
N TYR A 25 8.71 -11.14 13.86
CA TYR A 25 8.86 -9.70 14.09
C TYR A 25 7.70 -9.18 14.94
N ARG A 26 7.99 -8.19 15.80
CA ARG A 26 6.95 -7.49 16.55
C ARG A 26 6.00 -6.77 15.57
N PRO A 27 4.71 -6.63 15.90
CA PRO A 27 3.79 -5.79 15.13
C PRO A 27 4.39 -4.40 14.91
N GLY A 28 4.28 -3.87 13.69
CA GLY A 28 4.86 -2.59 13.29
C GLY A 28 6.30 -2.68 12.76
N THR A 29 7.12 -3.66 13.15
CA THR A 29 8.53 -3.73 12.68
C THR A 29 8.64 -3.90 11.16
N ARG A 30 7.80 -4.77 10.56
CA ARG A 30 7.78 -4.96 9.11
C ARG A 30 7.21 -3.73 8.39
N ALA A 31 6.12 -3.17 8.90
CA ALA A 31 5.49 -1.97 8.33
C ALA A 31 6.47 -0.78 8.29
N LEU A 32 7.22 -0.53 9.37
CA LEU A 32 8.24 0.53 9.40
C LEU A 32 9.40 0.28 8.41
N ARG A 33 9.74 -0.99 8.16
CA ARG A 33 10.76 -1.34 7.16
C ARG A 33 10.22 -1.08 5.75
N GLU A 34 8.99 -1.49 5.48
CA GLU A 34 8.31 -1.30 4.19
C GLU A 34 8.13 0.20 3.89
N ILE A 35 7.71 1.03 4.86
CA ILE A 35 7.61 2.49 4.72
C ILE A 35 8.96 3.09 4.30
N ARG A 36 10.04 2.76 5.01
CA ARG A 36 11.38 3.28 4.69
C ARG A 36 11.89 2.82 3.33
N GLN A 37 11.53 1.61 2.92
CA GLN A 37 11.88 1.08 1.62
C GLN A 37 11.16 1.86 0.52
N TYR A 38 9.84 2.01 0.60
CA TYR A 38 9.04 2.69 -0.41
C TYR A 38 9.26 4.21 -0.46
N GLN A 39 9.66 4.83 0.64
CA GLN A 39 10.08 6.24 0.63
C GLN A 39 11.44 6.47 -0.01
N ARG A 40 12.27 5.42 -0.18
CA ARG A 40 13.60 5.52 -0.79
C ARG A 40 13.59 5.22 -2.28
N THR A 41 12.65 4.39 -2.74
CA THR A 41 12.53 4.01 -4.15
C THR A 41 11.46 4.83 -4.85
N THR A 42 11.47 4.80 -6.18
CA THR A 42 10.49 5.50 -7.04
C THR A 42 9.78 4.53 -7.98
N ASP A 43 9.76 3.24 -7.64
CA ASP A 43 9.11 2.20 -8.43
C ASP A 43 7.59 2.34 -8.32
N LEU A 44 6.89 2.12 -9.43
CA LEU A 44 5.43 2.03 -9.44
C LEU A 44 4.97 0.79 -8.67
N LEU A 45 4.01 0.98 -7.76
CA LEU A 45 3.51 -0.03 -6.84
C LEU A 45 2.27 -0.76 -7.37
N LEU A 46 1.51 -0.16 -8.27
CA LEU A 46 0.37 -0.82 -8.90
C LEU A 46 0.84 -1.73 -10.04
N LEU A 47 0.19 -2.88 -10.18
CA LEU A 47 0.46 -3.80 -11.27
C LEU A 47 0.01 -3.17 -12.61
N LYS A 48 0.93 -3.09 -13.57
CA LYS A 48 0.72 -2.43 -14.86
C LYS A 48 -0.49 -2.96 -15.66
N LEU A 49 -0.64 -4.28 -15.77
CA LEU A 49 -1.71 -4.88 -16.58
C LEU A 49 -3.12 -4.67 -15.98
N PRO A 50 -3.36 -4.93 -14.67
CA PRO A 50 -4.62 -4.56 -14.03
C PRO A 50 -4.95 -3.07 -14.13
N PHE A 51 -3.97 -2.18 -13.91
CA PHE A 51 -4.17 -0.74 -14.04
C PHE A 51 -4.57 -0.35 -15.47
N ALA A 52 -3.88 -0.89 -16.48
CA ALA A 52 -4.21 -0.64 -17.89
C ALA A 52 -5.62 -1.12 -18.27
N ARG A 53 -6.09 -2.24 -17.69
CA ARG A 53 -7.47 -2.73 -17.89
C ARG A 53 -8.48 -1.77 -17.29
N LEU A 54 -8.23 -1.30 -16.06
CA LEU A 54 -9.08 -0.32 -15.39
C LEU A 54 -9.18 0.99 -16.18
N VAL A 55 -8.06 1.51 -16.68
CA VAL A 55 -8.06 2.74 -17.50
C VAL A 55 -8.94 2.56 -18.74
N ARG A 56 -8.83 1.42 -19.43
CA ARG A 56 -9.64 1.13 -20.63
C ARG A 56 -11.11 0.96 -20.28
N GLU A 57 -11.44 0.31 -19.18
CA GLU A 57 -12.81 0.14 -18.69
C GLU A 57 -13.46 1.50 -18.42
N VAL A 58 -12.78 2.36 -17.67
CA VAL A 58 -13.25 3.73 -17.38
C VAL A 58 -13.44 4.52 -18.67
N ALA A 59 -12.48 4.45 -19.60
CA ALA A 59 -12.53 5.19 -20.86
C ALA A 59 -13.70 4.78 -21.77
N ILE A 60 -14.20 3.54 -21.67
CA ILE A 60 -15.38 3.10 -22.43
C ILE A 60 -16.60 3.95 -22.08
N SER A 61 -16.73 4.40 -20.82
CA SER A 61 -17.83 5.25 -20.36
C SER A 61 -17.79 6.68 -20.91
N PHE A 62 -16.64 7.11 -21.46
CA PHE A 62 -16.43 8.47 -21.95
C PHE A 62 -16.30 8.56 -23.48
N ARG A 63 -16.29 7.42 -24.19
CA ARG A 63 -16.10 7.42 -25.64
C ARG A 63 -17.40 7.73 -26.39
N PRO A 64 -17.33 8.43 -27.54
CA PRO A 64 -18.46 8.55 -28.46
C PRO A 64 -18.93 7.17 -28.96
N ILE A 65 -20.23 7.04 -29.23
CA ILE A 65 -20.82 5.80 -29.75
C ILE A 65 -20.18 5.49 -31.11
N GLY A 66 -19.61 4.29 -31.26
CA GLY A 66 -19.01 3.81 -32.50
C GLY A 66 -17.50 4.02 -32.62
N GLU A 67 -16.84 4.67 -31.65
CA GLU A 67 -15.39 4.88 -31.67
C GLU A 67 -14.63 4.00 -30.67
N GLU A 68 -13.42 3.59 -31.02
CA GLU A 68 -12.50 2.86 -30.14
C GLU A 68 -11.26 3.70 -29.83
N PHE A 69 -10.97 3.92 -28.55
CA PHE A 69 -9.72 4.56 -28.15
C PHE A 69 -8.53 3.63 -28.30
N ARG A 70 -7.54 4.06 -29.07
CA ARG A 70 -6.20 3.45 -29.09
C ARG A 70 -5.33 4.13 -28.04
N TRP A 71 -4.64 3.31 -27.24
CA TRP A 71 -3.82 3.79 -26.14
C TRP A 71 -2.34 3.59 -26.46
N GLN A 72 -1.58 4.68 -26.38
CA GLN A 72 -0.13 4.61 -26.35
C GLN A 72 0.34 4.00 -25.02
N SER A 73 1.44 3.26 -25.03
CA SER A 73 2.03 2.70 -23.81
C SER A 73 2.43 3.80 -22.82
N GLN A 74 3.01 4.89 -23.32
CA GLN A 74 3.42 6.05 -22.54
C GLN A 74 2.23 6.78 -21.90
N ALA A 75 1.07 6.84 -22.56
CA ALA A 75 -0.13 7.44 -21.99
C ALA A 75 -0.65 6.67 -20.77
N ILE A 76 -0.66 5.33 -20.84
CA ILE A 76 -1.03 4.48 -19.70
C ILE A 76 -0.03 4.63 -18.55
N GLN A 77 1.27 4.72 -18.87
CA GLN A 77 2.30 4.93 -17.85
C GLN A 77 2.13 6.29 -17.15
N ALA A 78 1.93 7.37 -17.91
CA ALA A 78 1.70 8.70 -17.35
C ALA A 78 0.46 8.75 -16.44
N LEU A 79 -0.63 8.09 -16.84
CA LEU A 79 -1.82 7.95 -15.99
C LEU A 79 -1.53 7.18 -14.71
N GLN A 80 -0.70 6.14 -14.77
CA GLN A 80 -0.31 5.38 -13.59
C GLN A 80 0.55 6.20 -12.64
N GLU A 81 1.55 6.90 -13.16
CA GLU A 81 2.41 7.80 -12.39
C GLU A 81 1.58 8.88 -11.68
N ALA A 82 0.66 9.53 -12.39
CA ALA A 82 -0.21 10.55 -11.82
C ALA A 82 -1.16 9.97 -10.74
N ALA A 83 -1.75 8.80 -10.97
CA ALA A 83 -2.66 8.16 -10.03
C ALA A 83 -1.95 7.73 -8.75
N GLU A 84 -0.76 7.11 -8.85
CA GLU A 84 0.01 6.70 -7.69
C GLU A 84 0.52 7.91 -6.90
N ALA A 85 1.05 8.94 -7.58
CA ALA A 85 1.44 10.18 -6.93
C ALA A 85 0.27 10.81 -6.18
N PHE A 86 -0.91 10.88 -6.79
CA PHE A 86 -2.11 11.40 -6.13
C PHE A 86 -2.47 10.60 -4.87
N LEU A 87 -2.46 9.26 -4.95
CA LEU A 87 -2.79 8.39 -3.82
C LEU A 87 -1.77 8.51 -2.68
N VAL A 88 -0.48 8.60 -2.98
CA VAL A 88 0.57 8.80 -1.96
C VAL A 88 0.34 10.09 -1.19
N HIS A 89 0.18 11.22 -1.90
CA HIS A 89 -0.10 12.51 -1.25
C HIS A 89 -1.41 12.49 -0.48
N LEU A 90 -2.44 11.81 -0.97
CA LEU A 90 -3.70 11.66 -0.23
C LEU A 90 -3.47 10.86 1.07
N PHE A 91 -2.69 9.78 1.02
CA PHE A 91 -2.41 8.97 2.21
C PHE A 91 -1.56 9.70 3.25
N GLU A 92 -0.71 10.64 2.85
CA GLU A 92 0.01 11.53 3.77
C GLU A 92 -0.96 12.37 4.61
N ASP A 93 -1.92 13.04 3.96
CA ASP A 93 -2.94 13.84 4.65
C ASP A 93 -3.87 12.99 5.52
N VAL A 94 -4.24 11.81 5.02
CA VAL A 94 -5.06 10.83 5.76
C VAL A 94 -4.35 10.36 7.01
N ASN A 95 -3.04 10.16 6.94
CA ASN A 95 -2.23 9.81 8.09
C ASN A 95 -2.18 10.95 9.11
N LEU A 96 -2.05 12.21 8.67
CA LEU A 96 -2.16 13.38 9.55
C LEU A 96 -3.53 13.45 10.25
N CYS A 97 -4.62 13.16 9.54
CA CYS A 97 -5.97 13.10 10.13
C CYS A 97 -6.09 12.00 11.19
N ALA A 98 -5.51 10.82 10.94
CA ALA A 98 -5.50 9.73 11.91
C ALA A 98 -4.70 10.09 13.18
N ILE A 99 -3.53 10.72 13.02
CA ILE A 99 -2.68 11.19 14.13
C ILE A 99 -3.38 12.28 14.92
N HIS A 100 -4.03 13.24 14.25
CA HIS A 100 -4.83 14.28 14.90
C HIS A 100 -5.92 13.68 15.81
N ALA A 101 -6.51 12.56 15.39
CA ALA A 101 -7.48 11.79 16.17
C ALA A 101 -6.86 10.77 17.15
N LYS A 102 -5.56 10.89 17.48
CA LYS A 102 -4.80 10.02 18.40
C LYS A 102 -4.80 8.53 18.01
N ARG A 103 -4.85 8.22 16.70
CA ARG A 103 -4.78 6.86 16.16
C ARG A 103 -3.55 6.66 15.30
N VAL A 104 -3.17 5.40 15.11
CA VAL A 104 -2.09 4.96 14.19
C VAL A 104 -2.67 4.23 12.97
N THR A 105 -3.91 3.76 13.05
CA THR A 105 -4.61 3.10 11.95
C THR A 105 -5.51 4.11 11.24
N ILE A 106 -5.28 4.28 9.94
CA ILE A 106 -6.11 5.10 9.05
C ILE A 106 -7.48 4.44 8.82
N MET A 107 -8.50 5.26 8.66
CA MET A 107 -9.90 4.83 8.49
C MET A 107 -10.57 5.61 7.35
N GLN A 108 -11.72 5.13 6.87
CA GLN A 108 -12.48 5.80 5.81
C GLN A 108 -12.85 7.26 6.15
N LYS A 109 -13.15 7.55 7.42
CA LYS A 109 -13.43 8.93 7.90
C LYS A 109 -12.23 9.87 7.74
N ASP A 110 -11.00 9.35 7.80
CA ASP A 110 -9.79 10.14 7.62
C ASP A 110 -9.63 10.53 6.13
N ILE A 111 -9.96 9.61 5.21
CA ILE A 111 -10.02 9.87 3.76
C ILE A 111 -11.09 10.91 3.43
N GLN A 112 -12.28 10.75 3.99
CA GLN A 112 -13.39 11.68 3.78
C GLN A 112 -13.02 13.08 4.28
N LEU A 113 -12.41 13.17 5.46
CA LEU A 113 -11.96 14.45 6.02
C LEU A 113 -10.87 15.11 5.17
N ALA A 114 -9.83 14.36 4.79
CA ALA A 114 -8.74 14.86 3.95
C ALA A 114 -9.26 15.38 2.60
N ARG A 115 -10.12 14.62 1.91
CA ARG A 115 -10.74 15.04 0.65
C ARG A 115 -11.64 16.27 0.83
N ARG A 116 -12.37 16.36 1.94
CA ARG A 116 -13.22 17.52 2.24
C ARG A 116 -12.42 18.79 2.46
N ILE A 117 -11.27 18.71 3.13
CA ILE A 117 -10.38 19.85 3.38
C ILE A 117 -9.66 20.26 2.08
N ARG A 118 -9.22 19.30 1.26
CA ARG A 118 -8.58 19.58 -0.04
C ARG A 118 -9.51 20.28 -1.05
N GLY A 119 -10.82 20.17 -0.88
CA GLY A 119 -11.80 20.75 -1.78
C GLY A 119 -11.90 20.04 -3.14
N ALA A 120 -12.72 20.60 -4.06
CA ALA A 120 -13.03 20.01 -5.36
C ALA A 120 -11.77 19.75 -6.23
N TRP A 121 -10.78 20.63 -6.13
CA TRP A 121 -9.56 20.59 -6.93
C TRP A 121 -8.56 19.50 -6.50
N GLY A 122 -8.64 19.03 -5.25
CA GLY A 122 -7.69 18.05 -4.70
C GLY A 122 -8.27 16.67 -4.41
N GLY A 123 -9.50 16.37 -4.85
CA GLY A 123 -10.14 15.10 -4.50
C GLY A 123 -11.32 14.61 -5.35
N ALA A 124 -11.95 15.43 -6.19
CA ALA A 124 -12.95 15.02 -7.18
C ALA A 124 -13.47 16.27 -7.92
N ALA A 125 -13.06 16.45 -9.17
CA ALA A 125 -13.92 17.09 -10.14
C ALA A 125 -14.75 15.99 -10.80
N VAL A 126 -16.07 16.11 -10.68
CA VAL A 126 -17.03 15.49 -11.59
C VAL A 126 -16.95 16.24 -12.91
#